data_AF-C0QT38-F1
#
_entry.id   AF-C0QT38-F1
#
_cell.length_a   1.000
_cell.length_b   1.000
_cell.length_c   1.000
_cell.angle_alpha   90.00
_cell.angle_beta   90.00
_cell.angle_gamma   90.00
#
_symmetry.space_group_name_H-M   'P 1'
#
loop_
_entity.id
_entity.type
_entity.pdbx_description
1 polymer ?
#
loop_
_entity_poly.entity_id
_entity_poly.type
_entity_poly.pdbx_seq_one_letter_code
_entity_poly.pdbx_strand_id
1 'polypeptide(L)'
;MVLLILQSSIVIKNLSVMNFTPDFLVILIILYTLNHGLKDSLKFSIFVGILQDMLNPVPTAFNLISKLLLTLATFSVKNRFFLGDIFIRSILIILLSVMDITVKILLTFLKTGIFYINVSFFAYVFLNFLIFYIVQIINENRQI
;
A
#
# COMPACT_ATOMS: atom_id res chain seq x y z
N MET A 1 -7.99 -7.79 14.00
CA MET A 1 -7.53 -6.82 12.98
C MET A 1 -6.42 -5.90 13.51
N VAL A 2 -6.62 -5.19 14.63
CA VAL A 2 -5.57 -4.36 15.27
C VAL A 2 -4.31 -5.16 15.66
N LEU A 3 -4.48 -6.37 16.20
CA LEU A 3 -3.35 -7.28 16.50
C LEU A 3 -2.55 -7.71 15.27
N LEU A 4 -3.20 -7.88 14.09
CA LEU A 4 -2.52 -8.17 12.83
C LEU A 4 -1.73 -6.97 12.31
N ILE A 5 -2.24 -5.75 12.54
CA ILE A 5 -1.55 -4.49 12.20
C ILE A 5 -0.32 -4.30 13.10
N LEU A 6 -0.44 -4.63 14.39
CA LEU A 6 0.69 -4.62 15.33
C LEU A 6 1.73 -5.72 15.04
N GLN A 7 1.29 -6.92 14.69
CA GLN A 7 2.21 -8.00 14.31
C GLN A 7 2.93 -7.68 13.01
N SER A 8 2.22 -7.19 11.98
CA SER A 8 2.84 -6.78 10.73
C SER A 8 3.81 -5.62 10.92
N SER A 9 3.52 -4.65 11.78
CA SER A 9 4.45 -3.53 12.05
C SER A 9 5.72 -3.95 12.80
N ILE A 10 5.62 -4.89 13.76
CA ILE A 10 6.80 -5.47 14.43
C ILE A 10 7.64 -6.29 13.45
N VAL A 11 7.00 -7.06 12.57
CA VAL A 11 7.67 -7.85 11.52
C VAL A 11 8.34 -6.93 10.49
N ILE A 12 7.71 -5.81 10.11
CA ILE A 12 8.26 -4.80 9.18
C ILE A 12 9.53 -4.15 9.76
N LYS A 13 9.58 -3.89 11.07
CA LYS A 13 10.78 -3.36 11.73
C LYS A 13 11.96 -4.34 11.64
N ASN A 14 11.70 -5.64 11.84
CA ASN A 14 12.74 -6.67 11.83
C ASN A 14 13.12 -7.18 10.42
N LEU A 15 12.26 -6.99 9.42
CA LEU A 15 12.54 -7.28 8.00
C LEU A 15 13.17 -6.10 7.25
N SER A 16 13.53 -5.02 7.95
CA SER A 16 14.20 -3.86 7.35
C SER A 16 15.65 -4.19 6.94
N VAL A 17 15.81 -4.93 5.85
CA VAL A 17 17.12 -5.23 5.27
C VAL A 17 17.52 -4.04 4.40
N MET A 18 18.68 -3.42 4.68
CA MET A 18 19.26 -2.35 3.86
C MET A 18 18.32 -1.16 3.58
N ASN A 19 17.74 -0.54 4.63
CA ASN A 19 16.83 0.61 4.53
C ASN A 19 15.51 0.36 3.76
N PHE A 20 15.19 -0.90 3.46
CA PHE A 20 13.93 -1.27 2.81
C PHE A 20 12.96 -1.86 3.82
N THR A 21 11.94 -1.09 4.19
CA THR A 21 10.77 -1.58 4.93
C THR A 21 9.69 -1.97 3.90
N PRO A 22 9.51 -3.27 3.57
CA PRO A 22 8.43 -3.69 2.70
C PRO A 22 7.11 -3.22 3.30
N ASP A 23 6.45 -2.30 2.60
CA ASP A 23 5.25 -1.63 3.07
C ASP A 23 4.02 -2.51 2.77
N PHE A 24 3.94 -3.65 3.47
CA PHE A 24 2.80 -4.58 3.39
C PHE A 24 1.46 -3.92 3.79
N LEU A 25 1.52 -2.73 4.38
CA LEU A 25 0.34 -1.97 4.77
C LEU A 25 -0.36 -1.33 3.56
N VAL A 26 0.33 -1.20 2.41
CA VAL A 26 -0.26 -0.67 1.16
C VAL A 26 -1.34 -1.58 0.63
N ILE A 27 -1.02 -2.87 0.45
CA ILE A 27 -1.98 -3.82 -0.09
C ILE A 27 -3.17 -3.98 0.86
N LEU A 28 -2.92 -3.90 2.18
CA LEU A 28 -3.98 -3.85 3.20
C LEU A 28 -4.91 -2.64 3.02
N ILE A 29 -4.36 -1.44 2.79
CA ILE A 29 -5.16 -0.24 2.52
C ILE A 29 -5.98 -0.40 1.24
N ILE A 30 -5.38 -0.94 0.17
CA ILE A 30 -6.08 -1.16 -1.11
C ILE A 30 -7.27 -2.11 -0.88
N LEU A 31 -7.03 -3.28 -0.31
CA LEU A 31 -8.07 -4.29 -0.04
C LEU A 31 -9.15 -3.74 0.91
N TYR A 32 -8.76 -3.01 1.96
CA TYR A 32 -9.71 -2.40 2.88
C TYR A 32 -10.61 -1.38 2.17
N THR A 33 -10.02 -0.54 1.31
CA THR A 33 -10.74 0.50 0.55
C THR A 33 -11.71 -0.09 -0.46
N LEU A 34 -11.33 -1.19 -1.12
CA LEU A 34 -12.21 -1.91 -2.02
C LEU A 34 -13.46 -2.44 -1.29
N ASN A 35 -13.32 -2.87 -0.03
CA ASN A 35 -14.43 -3.47 0.73
C ASN A 35 -15.26 -2.48 1.58
N HIS A 36 -14.79 -1.25 1.80
CA HIS A 36 -15.45 -0.29 2.71
C HIS A 36 -15.83 1.04 2.03
N GLY A 37 -16.59 1.87 2.73
CA GLY A 37 -16.91 3.23 2.28
C GLY A 37 -15.69 4.16 2.35
N LEU A 38 -15.73 5.27 1.59
CA LEU A 38 -14.63 6.24 1.52
C LEU A 38 -14.26 6.79 2.92
N LYS A 39 -15.26 7.15 3.72
CA LYS A 39 -15.05 7.73 5.06
C LYS A 39 -14.26 6.80 5.98
N ASP A 40 -14.60 5.52 6.00
CA ASP A 40 -13.91 4.53 6.85
C ASP A 40 -12.53 4.19 6.29
N SER A 41 -12.41 4.12 4.96
CA SER A 41 -11.14 3.91 4.27
C SER A 41 -10.14 5.05 4.55
N LEU A 42 -10.61 6.30 4.57
CA LEU A 42 -9.79 7.46 4.91
C LEU A 42 -9.32 7.39 6.37
N LYS A 43 -10.21 7.10 7.33
CA LYS A 43 -9.82 6.93 8.74
C LYS A 43 -8.76 5.84 8.91
N PHE A 44 -8.94 4.72 8.24
CA PHE A 44 -7.98 3.63 8.25
C PHE A 44 -6.63 4.05 7.67
N SER A 45 -6.63 4.73 6.52
CA SER A 45 -5.41 5.25 5.90
C SER A 45 -4.67 6.27 6.76
N ILE A 46 -5.40 7.13 7.49
CA ILE A 46 -4.83 8.10 8.43
C ILE A 46 -4.14 7.36 9.57
N PHE A 47 -4.83 6.39 10.17
CA PHE A 47 -4.28 5.60 11.27
C PHE A 47 -3.01 4.87 10.85
N VAL A 48 -3.04 4.19 9.69
CA VAL A 48 -1.90 3.46 9.15
C VAL A 48 -0.75 4.40 8.80
N GLY A 49 -1.05 5.54 8.15
CA GLY A 49 -0.06 6.55 7.79
C GLY A 49 0.68 7.14 8.99
N ILE A 50 -0.08 7.55 10.03
CA ILE A 50 0.51 8.05 11.29
C ILE A 50 1.36 6.97 11.95
N LEU A 51 0.86 5.73 12.03
CA LEU A 51 1.59 4.63 12.64
C LEU A 51 2.92 4.37 11.91
N GLN A 52 2.93 4.44 10.57
CA GLN A 52 4.16 4.31 9.79
C GLN A 52 5.11 5.48 9.99
N ASP A 53 4.61 6.71 10.00
CA ASP A 53 5.44 7.89 10.22
C ASP A 53 6.06 7.90 11.63
N MET A 54 5.37 7.35 12.64
CA MET A 54 5.92 7.17 14.00
C MET A 54 6.99 6.08 14.09
N LEU A 55 6.89 5.03 13.26
CA LEU A 55 7.85 3.92 13.23
C LEU A 55 9.06 4.22 12.34
N ASN A 56 8.96 5.22 11.47
CA ASN A 56 10.04 5.62 10.58
C ASN A 56 11.08 6.45 11.34
N PRO A 57 12.38 6.09 11.32
CA PRO A 57 13.42 6.87 12.00
C PRO A 57 13.53 8.32 11.52
N VAL A 58 13.01 8.63 10.33
CA VAL A 58 12.96 10.00 9.79
C VAL A 58 11.49 10.44 9.69
N PRO A 59 10.97 11.19 10.67
CA PRO A 59 9.59 11.68 10.63
C PRO A 59 9.44 12.69 9.50
N THR A 60 8.78 12.29 8.44
CA THR A 60 8.59 13.11 7.22
C THR A 60 7.13 13.39 6.92
N ALA A 61 6.19 12.76 7.63
CA ALA A 61 4.75 12.79 7.31
C ALA A 61 4.42 12.32 5.86
N PHE A 62 5.39 11.75 5.15
CA PHE A 62 5.24 11.37 3.74
C PHE A 62 4.42 10.10 3.59
N ASN A 63 4.43 9.20 4.58
CA ASN A 63 3.61 8.01 4.50
C ASN A 63 2.13 8.36 4.63
N LEU A 64 1.76 9.24 5.57
CA LEU A 64 0.38 9.73 5.69
C LEU A 64 -0.16 10.29 4.37
N ILE A 65 0.58 11.20 3.73
CA ILE A 65 0.17 11.82 2.45
C ILE A 65 0.05 10.74 1.37
N SER A 66 1.04 9.85 1.26
CA SER A 66 1.02 8.75 0.29
C SER A 66 -0.20 7.84 0.47
N LYS A 67 -0.55 7.50 1.73
CA LYS A 67 -1.67 6.60 2.03
C LYS A 67 -3.02 7.24 1.73
N LEU A 68 -3.17 8.52 2.03
CA LEU A 68 -4.38 9.26 1.67
C LEU A 68 -4.60 9.30 0.15
N LEU A 69 -3.55 9.61 -0.62
CA LEU A 69 -3.61 9.63 -2.08
C LEU A 69 -3.92 8.24 -2.64
N LEU A 70 -3.28 7.20 -2.09
CA LEU A 70 -3.55 5.81 -2.45
C LEU A 70 -5.01 5.42 -2.20
N THR A 71 -5.59 5.79 -1.06
CA THR A 71 -6.99 5.51 -0.74
C THR A 71 -7.92 6.22 -1.72
N LEU A 72 -7.68 7.49 -2.04
CA LEU A 72 -8.47 8.24 -3.00
C LEU A 72 -8.41 7.61 -4.41
N ALA A 73 -7.21 7.26 -4.86
CA ALA A 73 -7.02 6.60 -6.16
C ALA A 73 -7.68 5.21 -6.19
N THR A 74 -7.55 4.43 -5.11
CA THR A 74 -8.18 3.11 -5.03
C THR A 74 -9.70 3.24 -5.05
N PHE A 75 -10.25 4.23 -4.33
CA PHE A 75 -11.68 4.46 -4.30
C PHE A 75 -12.23 4.89 -5.67
N SER A 76 -11.49 5.71 -6.43
CA SER A 76 -11.92 6.15 -7.77
C SER A 76 -11.95 5.00 -8.78
N VAL A 77 -11.06 4.01 -8.65
CA VAL A 77 -11.04 2.82 -9.51
C VAL A 77 -11.86 1.64 -8.97
N LYS A 78 -12.44 1.77 -7.77
CA LYS A 78 -13.18 0.70 -7.08
C LYS A 78 -14.23 0.03 -7.96
N ASN A 79 -15.06 0.79 -8.66
CA ASN A 79 -16.10 0.23 -9.53
C ASN A 79 -15.52 -0.60 -10.68
N ARG A 80 -14.40 -0.16 -11.26
CA ARG A 80 -13.68 -0.89 -12.31
C ARG A 80 -13.03 -2.15 -11.76
N PHE A 81 -12.65 -2.13 -10.48
CA PHE A 81 -12.10 -3.30 -9.80
C PHE A 81 -13.12 -4.42 -9.65
N PHE A 82 -14.35 -4.10 -9.24
CA PHE A 82 -15.41 -5.11 -9.11
C PHE A 82 -15.88 -5.67 -10.46
N LEU A 83 -15.99 -4.82 -11.48
CA LEU A 83 -16.48 -5.21 -12.81
C LEU A 83 -15.41 -5.86 -13.69
N GLY A 84 -14.13 -5.67 -13.38
CA GLY A 84 -13.03 -6.19 -14.19
C GLY A 84 -12.70 -7.64 -13.88
N ASP A 85 -12.20 -8.35 -14.89
CA ASP A 85 -11.60 -9.68 -14.74
C ASP A 85 -10.32 -9.62 -13.89
N ILE A 86 -9.84 -10.79 -13.46
CA ILE A 86 -8.63 -10.92 -12.63
C ILE A 86 -7.43 -10.18 -13.24
N PHE A 87 -7.30 -10.18 -14.57
CA PHE A 87 -6.23 -9.47 -15.29
C PHE A 87 -6.31 -7.95 -15.10
N ILE A 88 -7.50 -7.37 -15.19
CA ILE A 88 -7.74 -5.93 -15.00
C ILE A 88 -7.44 -5.54 -13.55
N ARG A 89 -7.91 -6.35 -12.59
CA ARG A 89 -7.67 -6.15 -11.15
C ARG A 89 -6.17 -6.16 -10.83
N SER A 90 -5.44 -7.12 -11.40
CA SER A 90 -3.99 -7.25 -11.28
C SER A 90 -3.24 -6.02 -11.82
N ILE A 91 -3.61 -5.54 -13.01
CA ILE A 91 -3.00 -4.32 -13.60
C ILE A 91 -3.26 -3.10 -12.70
N LEU A 92 -4.48 -2.95 -12.19
CA LEU A 92 -4.83 -1.83 -11.31
C LEU A 92 -3.97 -1.81 -10.05
N ILE A 93 -3.63 -2.96 -9.48
CA ILE A 93 -2.78 -3.02 -8.29
C ILE A 93 -1.32 -2.71 -8.57
N ILE A 94 -0.82 -3.13 -9.73
CA ILE A 94 0.52 -2.72 -10.18
C ILE A 94 0.54 -1.19 -10.32
N LEU A 95 -0.46 -0.60 -10.99
CA LEU A 95 -0.56 0.86 -11.15
C LEU A 95 -0.66 1.59 -9.81
N LEU A 96 -1.51 1.13 -8.90
CA LEU A 96 -1.65 1.73 -7.56
C LEU A 96 -0.36 1.61 -6.74
N SER A 97 0.37 0.50 -6.85
CA SER A 97 1.65 0.30 -6.16
C SER A 97 2.75 1.21 -6.72
N VAL A 98 2.81 1.35 -8.06
CA VAL A 98 3.72 2.27 -8.73
C VAL A 98 3.39 3.72 -8.36
N MET A 99 2.11 4.07 -8.24
CA MET A 99 1.67 5.39 -7.80
C MET A 99 2.15 5.71 -6.38
N ASP A 100 2.00 4.79 -5.40
CA ASP A 100 2.50 4.99 -4.02
C ASP A 100 4.02 5.21 -4.00
N ILE A 101 4.80 4.44 -4.77
CA ILE A 101 6.25 4.65 -4.88
C ILE A 101 6.56 6.01 -5.49
N THR A 102 5.88 6.37 -6.59
CA THR A 102 6.14 7.63 -7.31
C THR A 102 5.89 8.83 -6.39
N VAL A 103 4.80 8.80 -5.63
CA VAL A 103 4.48 9.84 -4.64
C VAL A 103 5.58 9.93 -3.59
N LYS A 104 6.03 8.80 -3.02
CA LYS A 104 7.11 8.79 -2.03
C LYS A 104 8.44 9.33 -2.58
N ILE A 105 8.82 8.93 -3.80
CA ILE A 105 10.03 9.43 -4.47
C ILE A 105 9.92 10.94 -4.68
N LEU A 106 8.80 11.43 -5.20
CA LEU A 106 8.58 12.86 -5.43
C LEU A 106 8.64 13.66 -4.11
N LEU A 107 7.98 13.19 -3.05
CA LEU A 107 8.02 13.84 -1.74
C LEU A 107 9.44 13.84 -1.15
N THR A 108 10.18 12.74 -1.32
CA THR A 108 11.57 12.63 -0.86
C THR A 108 12.48 13.58 -1.64
N PHE A 109 12.29 13.66 -2.97
CA PHE A 109 13.01 14.56 -3.84
C PHE A 109 12.76 16.02 -3.48
N LEU A 110 11.50 16.41 -3.24
CA LEU A 110 11.14 17.79 -2.84
C LEU A 110 11.82 18.21 -1.53
N LYS A 111 12.06 17.27 -0.61
CA LYS A 111 12.71 17.57 0.67
C LYS A 111 14.24 17.53 0.62
N THR A 112 14.79 16.54 -0.08
CA THR A 112 16.24 16.26 -0.05
C THR A 112 16.99 16.82 -1.26
N GLY A 113 16.28 17.15 -2.34
CA GLY A 113 16.86 17.48 -3.64
C GLY A 113 17.48 16.30 -4.38
N ILE A 114 17.42 15.09 -3.80
CA ILE A 114 18.08 13.89 -4.33
C ILE A 114 17.03 12.96 -4.92
N PHE A 115 17.20 12.61 -6.18
CA PHE A 115 16.34 11.63 -6.85
C PHE A 115 16.95 10.24 -6.69
N TYR A 116 16.31 9.39 -5.89
CA TYR A 116 16.79 8.05 -5.58
C TYR A 116 15.81 6.98 -6.10
N ILE A 117 16.26 6.19 -7.07
CA ILE A 117 15.55 5.00 -7.57
C ILE A 117 16.33 3.76 -7.13
N ASN A 118 15.66 2.83 -6.47
CA ASN A 118 16.24 1.56 -6.03
C ASN A 118 15.51 0.38 -6.68
N VAL A 119 16.27 -0.67 -7.02
CA VAL A 119 15.74 -1.96 -7.52
C VAL A 119 14.71 -2.56 -6.55
N SER A 120 14.83 -2.26 -5.26
CA SER A 120 13.88 -2.68 -4.23
C SER A 120 12.43 -2.23 -4.49
N PHE A 121 12.21 -1.17 -5.26
CA PHE A 121 10.86 -0.76 -5.68
C PHE A 121 10.19 -1.80 -6.59
N PHE A 122 10.95 -2.49 -7.45
CA PHE A 122 10.39 -3.57 -8.29
C PHE A 122 10.01 -4.77 -7.44
N ALA A 123 10.86 -5.16 -6.48
CA ALA A 123 10.56 -6.23 -5.53
C ALA A 123 9.29 -5.93 -4.73
N TYR A 124 9.11 -4.68 -4.31
CA TYR A 124 7.90 -4.22 -3.64
C TYR A 124 6.63 -4.34 -4.50
N VAL A 125 6.66 -3.85 -5.75
CA VAL A 125 5.51 -3.96 -6.67
C VAL A 125 5.15 -5.42 -6.91
N PHE A 126 6.16 -6.26 -7.14
CA PHE A 126 5.98 -7.70 -7.36
C PHE A 126 5.37 -8.39 -6.14
N LEU A 127 5.82 -8.03 -4.94
CA LEU A 127 5.30 -8.60 -3.71
C LEU A 127 3.84 -8.17 -3.45
N ASN A 128 3.48 -6.91 -3.68
CA ASN A 128 2.09 -6.45 -3.59
C ASN A 128 1.17 -7.18 -4.59
N PHE A 129 1.66 -7.40 -5.81
CA PHE A 129 0.97 -8.19 -6.81
C PHE A 129 0.74 -9.64 -6.37
N LEU A 130 1.79 -10.30 -5.84
CA LEU A 130 1.69 -11.68 -5.34
C LEU A 130 0.67 -11.80 -4.20
N ILE A 131 0.75 -10.92 -3.20
CA ILE A 131 -0.20 -10.93 -2.07
C ILE A 131 -1.62 -10.74 -2.57
N PHE A 132 -1.84 -9.77 -3.45
CA PHE A 132 -3.16 -9.56 -4.03
C PHE A 132 -3.68 -10.81 -4.73
N TYR A 133 -2.87 -11.40 -5.59
CA TYR A 133 -3.25 -12.56 -6.38
C TYR A 133 -3.64 -13.74 -5.48
N ILE A 134 -2.86 -14.00 -4.42
CA ILE A 134 -3.17 -15.04 -3.43
C ILE A 134 -4.50 -14.74 -2.72
N VAL A 135 -4.70 -13.50 -2.25
CA VAL A 135 -5.96 -13.10 -1.56
C VAL A 135 -7.16 -13.26 -2.50
N GLN A 136 -6.99 -12.93 -3.78
CA GLN A 136 -8.05 -13.03 -4.77
C GLN A 136 -8.44 -14.49 -5.04
N ILE A 137 -7.47 -15.38 -5.26
CA ILE A 137 -7.73 -16.82 -5.45
C ILE A 137 -8.45 -17.42 -4.25
N ILE A 138 -8.02 -17.08 -3.04
CA ILE A 138 -8.65 -17.58 -1.80
C ILE A 138 -10.11 -17.13 -1.71
N ASN A 139 -10.42 -15.90 -2.12
CA ASN A 139 -11.78 -15.38 -2.08
C ASN A 139 -12.68 -16.00 -3.16
N GLU A 140 -12.17 -16.20 -4.37
CA GLU A 140 -12.92 -16.84 -5.46
C GLU A 140 -13.23 -18.30 -5.15
N ASN A 141 -12.26 -19.05 -4.60
CA ASN A 141 -12.46 -20.46 -4.20
C ASN A 141 -13.45 -20.65 -3.04
N ARG A 142 -13.80 -19.59 -2.30
CA ARG A 142 -14.82 -19.66 -1.22
C ARG A 142 -16.24 -19.39 -1.69
N GLN A 143 -16.42 -18.94 -2.94
CA GLN A 143 -17.74 -18.67 -3.53
C GLN A 143 -18.26 -19.84 -4.37
N ILE A 144 -17.51 -20.95 -4.44
CA ILE A 144 -17.88 -22.23 -5.05
C ILE A 144 -18.19 -23.22 -3.93
#